data_AF-A0A7S0LWQ4-F1
#
_entry.id   AF-A0A7S0LWQ4-F1
#
_cell.length_a   1.000
_cell.length_b   1.000
_cell.length_c   1.000
_cell.angle_alpha   90.00
_cell.angle_beta   90.00
_cell.angle_gamma   90.00
#
_symmetry.space_group_name_H-M   'P 1'
#
loop_
_entity.id
_entity.type
_entity.pdbx_description
1 polymer ?
#
loop_
_entity_poly.entity_id
_entity_poly.type
_entity_poly.pdbx_seq_one_letter_code
_entity_poly.pdbx_strand_id
1 'polypeptide(L)'
;WGVQGAGVVMEQTLQPLSALVRAVRDGTLLPSQAIRVVVEFCNWEHYSRRYDVGKYQRLFDRLAAALHDTLAGRSVTIYPNSTPGGSGAIEPRAGSFEVYVDWTAPGGANHTVVLFSKLESMRYPNPDNVAARLQLLLSGADERALQTLLPNDDA
;
A
#
# COMPACT_ATOMS: atom_id res chain seq x y z
N TRP A 1 -14.54 35.56 -10.74
CA TRP A 1 -15.19 34.25 -10.94
C TRP A 1 -14.42 33.56 -12.08
N GLY A 2 -13.66 32.48 -11.92
CA GLY A 2 -13.45 31.60 -10.78
C GLY A 2 -12.04 31.01 -10.81
N VAL A 3 -11.67 30.42 -9.68
CA VAL A 3 -10.35 29.84 -9.38
C VAL A 3 -10.28 28.45 -10.02
N GLN A 4 -9.36 28.22 -10.95
CA GLN A 4 -8.97 26.87 -11.35
C GLN A 4 -7.90 26.38 -10.37
N GLY A 5 -8.34 25.70 -9.33
CA GLY A 5 -7.50 24.84 -8.50
C GLY A 5 -7.83 23.40 -8.80
N ALA A 6 -6.96 22.68 -9.53
CA ALA A 6 -6.92 21.23 -9.65
C ALA A 6 -5.71 20.86 -10.54
N GLY A 7 -4.74 20.07 -10.14
CA GLY A 7 -4.45 19.46 -8.86
C GLY A 7 -2.93 19.41 -8.71
N VAL A 8 -2.45 19.58 -7.50
CA VAL A 8 -1.05 19.26 -7.18
C VAL A 8 -0.93 17.76 -7.44
N VAL A 9 -0.31 17.38 -8.56
CA VAL A 9 0.32 16.07 -8.66
C VAL A 9 1.42 16.14 -7.61
N MET A 10 1.11 15.73 -6.38
CA MET A 10 2.15 15.48 -5.40
C MET A 10 3.01 14.42 -6.04
N GLU A 11 4.17 14.83 -6.52
CA GLU A 11 5.27 13.94 -6.85
C GLU A 11 5.62 13.23 -5.54
N GLN A 12 4.86 12.18 -5.22
CA GLN A 12 5.06 11.37 -4.04
C GLN A 12 6.43 10.73 -4.23
N THR A 13 7.45 11.30 -3.59
CA THR A 13 8.78 10.71 -3.61
C THR A 13 8.68 9.40 -2.85
N LEU A 14 8.59 8.30 -3.59
CA LEU A 14 8.56 6.96 -3.04
C LEU A 14 9.84 6.73 -2.25
N GLN A 15 9.69 6.38 -0.99
CA GLN A 15 10.81 6.08 -0.11
C GLN A 15 11.11 4.58 -0.13
N PRO A 16 12.37 4.17 0.12
CA PRO A 16 12.69 2.77 0.28
C PRO A 16 11.90 2.19 1.47
N LEU A 17 11.57 0.90 1.41
CA LEU A 17 10.81 0.21 2.46
C LEU A 17 11.48 0.35 3.85
N SER A 18 12.81 0.37 3.89
CA SER A 18 13.60 0.61 5.11
C SER A 18 13.29 1.94 5.80
N ALA A 19 12.73 2.94 5.11
CA ALA A 19 12.29 4.19 5.73
C ALA A 19 11.16 3.96 6.73
N LEU A 20 10.24 3.02 6.47
CA LEU A 20 9.16 2.67 7.40
C LEU A 20 9.72 2.05 8.69
N VAL A 21 10.66 1.10 8.57
CA VAL A 21 11.30 0.45 9.72
C VAL A 21 12.08 1.47 10.56
N ARG A 22 12.85 2.35 9.91
CA ARG A 22 13.54 3.45 10.58
C ARG A 22 12.56 4.37 11.30
N ALA A 23 11.45 4.72 10.66
CA ALA A 23 10.46 5.60 11.26
C ALA A 23 9.88 5.03 12.56
N VAL A 24 9.60 3.73 12.59
CA VAL A 24 9.14 3.03 13.80
C VAL A 24 10.23 3.01 14.88
N ARG A 25 11.46 2.62 14.52
CA ARG A 25 12.57 2.50 15.49
C ARG A 25 12.97 3.83 16.10
N ASP A 26 12.98 4.89 15.30
CA ASP A 26 13.35 6.23 15.72
C ASP A 26 12.18 6.96 16.39
N GLY A 27 11.00 6.33 16.50
CA GLY A 27 9.81 6.90 17.14
C GLY A 27 9.14 8.01 16.34
N THR A 28 9.48 8.18 15.07
CA THR A 28 8.84 9.15 14.17
C THR A 28 7.55 8.63 13.54
N LEU A 29 7.28 7.33 13.65
CA LEU A 29 5.96 6.73 13.44
C LEU A 29 5.52 6.04 14.73
N LEU A 30 4.56 6.63 15.44
CA LEU A 30 4.08 6.10 16.71
C LEU A 30 3.11 4.91 16.52
N PRO A 31 3.00 4.00 17.50
CA PRO A 31 2.03 2.89 17.44
C PRO A 31 0.57 3.37 17.31
N SER A 32 0.23 4.49 17.95
CA SER A 32 -1.11 5.09 17.91
C SER A 32 -1.38 5.92 16.66
N GLN A 33 -0.35 6.20 15.87
CA GLN A 33 -0.46 7.08 14.70
C GLN A 33 -1.15 6.36 13.55
N ALA A 34 -2.12 7.04 12.95
CA ALA A 34 -2.85 6.52 11.81
C ALA A 34 -1.91 6.32 10.61
N ILE A 35 -2.06 5.18 9.95
CA ILE A 35 -1.45 4.92 8.64
C ILE A 35 -2.54 4.73 7.60
N ARG A 36 -2.20 5.00 6.35
CA ARG A 36 -3.06 4.75 5.21
C ARG A 36 -2.45 3.66 4.35
N VAL A 37 -3.26 2.70 3.93
CA VAL A 37 -2.89 1.74 2.91
C VAL A 37 -3.65 2.10 1.64
N VAL A 38 -2.93 2.45 0.59
CA VAL A 38 -3.51 2.76 -0.72
C VAL A 38 -3.25 1.58 -1.65
N VAL A 39 -4.31 1.04 -2.24
CA VAL A 39 -4.21 -0.07 -3.18
C VAL A 39 -4.55 0.45 -4.57
N GLU A 40 -3.53 0.54 -5.42
CA GLU A 40 -3.71 0.79 -6.85
C GLU A 40 -3.94 -0.54 -7.54
N PHE A 41 -5.05 -0.66 -8.26
CA PHE A 41 -5.21 -1.74 -9.21
C PHE A 41 -5.82 -1.26 -10.51
N CYS A 42 -5.36 -1.87 -11.60
CA CYS A 42 -5.96 -1.71 -12.91
C CYS A 42 -7.46 -2.02 -12.81
N ASN A 43 -8.32 -1.08 -13.20
CA ASN A 43 -9.79 -1.17 -13.21
C ASN A 43 -10.41 -0.99 -14.61
N TRP A 44 -9.60 -0.96 -15.69
CA TRP A 44 -10.04 -0.70 -17.06
C TRP A 44 -9.81 -1.87 -18.02
N GLU A 45 -10.86 -2.21 -18.77
CA GLU A 45 -10.91 -3.39 -19.64
C GLU A 45 -10.04 -3.30 -20.91
N HIS A 46 -9.62 -2.10 -21.30
CA HIS A 46 -8.89 -1.89 -22.56
C HIS A 46 -7.43 -2.42 -22.55
N TYR A 47 -6.87 -2.78 -21.39
CA TYR A 47 -5.45 -3.13 -21.28
C TYR A 47 -5.13 -4.60 -21.58
N SER A 48 -6.09 -5.54 -21.54
CA SER A 48 -5.87 -6.94 -21.91
C SER A 48 -7.17 -7.73 -22.10
N ARG A 49 -7.23 -8.66 -23.06
CA ARG A 49 -8.38 -9.60 -23.20
C ARG A 49 -8.49 -10.64 -22.07
N ARG A 50 -7.43 -10.82 -21.27
CA ARG A 50 -7.41 -11.72 -20.09
C ARG A 50 -7.69 -10.97 -18.78
N TYR A 51 -8.13 -9.72 -18.90
CA TYR A 51 -8.36 -8.83 -17.80
C TYR A 51 -9.69 -9.16 -17.11
N ASP A 52 -9.65 -9.40 -15.80
CA ASP A 52 -10.82 -9.68 -14.97
C ASP A 52 -10.86 -8.65 -13.83
N VAL A 53 -11.64 -7.58 -14.00
CA VAL A 53 -11.88 -6.55 -12.96
C VAL A 53 -12.31 -7.19 -11.65
N GLY A 54 -13.15 -8.22 -11.72
CA GLY A 54 -13.65 -8.96 -10.56
C GLY A 54 -12.53 -9.66 -9.80
N LYS A 55 -11.48 -10.14 -10.49
CA LYS A 55 -10.29 -10.71 -9.82
C LYS A 55 -9.55 -9.65 -9.01
N TYR A 56 -9.33 -8.47 -9.57
CA TYR A 56 -8.66 -7.37 -8.88
C TYR A 56 -9.46 -6.89 -7.66
N GLN A 57 -10.78 -6.73 -7.80
CA GLN A 57 -11.66 -6.39 -6.68
C GLN A 57 -11.63 -7.45 -5.58
N ARG A 58 -11.77 -8.74 -5.93
CA ARG A 58 -11.68 -9.84 -4.94
C ARG A 58 -10.34 -9.88 -4.23
N LEU A 59 -9.24 -9.58 -4.92
CA LEU A 59 -7.92 -9.49 -4.30
C LEU A 59 -7.81 -8.30 -3.34
N PHE A 60 -8.37 -7.15 -3.71
CA PHE A 60 -8.46 -6.00 -2.82
C PHE A 60 -9.27 -6.34 -1.56
N ASP A 61 -10.46 -6.94 -1.70
CA ASP A 61 -11.32 -7.27 -0.55
C ASP A 61 -10.62 -8.23 0.42
N ARG A 62 -9.93 -9.25 -0.12
CA ARG A 62 -9.13 -10.18 0.68
C ARG A 62 -7.95 -9.50 1.38
N LEU A 63 -7.25 -8.61 0.69
CA LEU A 63 -6.16 -7.83 1.29
C LEU A 63 -6.66 -6.90 2.39
N ALA A 64 -7.77 -6.20 2.16
CA ALA A 64 -8.38 -5.33 3.16
C ALA A 64 -8.77 -6.12 4.42
N ALA A 65 -9.40 -7.28 4.26
CA ALA A 65 -9.73 -8.16 5.38
C ALA A 65 -8.47 -8.63 6.14
N ALA A 66 -7.46 -9.14 5.43
CA ALA A 66 -6.21 -9.60 6.05
C ALA A 66 -5.49 -8.48 6.82
N LEU A 67 -5.47 -7.26 6.27
CA LEU A 67 -4.90 -6.08 6.93
C LEU A 67 -5.69 -5.68 8.18
N HIS A 68 -7.02 -5.71 8.12
CA HIS A 68 -7.87 -5.41 9.27
C HIS A 68 -7.64 -6.40 10.42
N ASP A 69 -7.58 -7.70 10.12
CA ASP A 69 -7.38 -8.74 11.13
C ASP A 69 -5.97 -8.66 11.73
N THR A 70 -4.94 -8.54 10.87
CA THR A 70 -3.54 -8.56 11.29
C THR A 70 -3.13 -7.29 12.07
N LEU A 71 -3.72 -6.15 11.72
CA LEU A 71 -3.42 -4.85 12.33
C LEU A 71 -4.51 -4.41 13.33
N ALA A 72 -5.28 -5.36 13.86
CA ALA A 72 -6.29 -5.10 14.88
C ALA A 72 -5.68 -4.33 16.06
N GLY A 73 -6.31 -3.20 16.41
CA GLY A 73 -5.82 -2.28 17.45
C GLY A 73 -4.96 -1.12 16.95
N ARG A 74 -4.60 -1.09 15.65
CA ARG A 74 -3.98 0.07 15.00
C ARG A 74 -5.01 0.88 14.21
N SER A 75 -4.86 2.20 14.20
CA SER A 75 -5.62 3.07 13.28
C SER A 75 -5.09 2.91 11.85
N VAL A 76 -5.82 2.18 11.01
CA VAL A 76 -5.48 1.96 9.60
C VAL A 76 -6.68 2.32 8.74
N THR A 77 -6.45 3.09 7.67
CA THR A 77 -7.48 3.28 6.64
C THR A 77 -7.01 2.72 5.32
N ILE A 78 -7.84 1.90 4.69
CA ILE A 78 -7.52 1.16 3.47
C ILE A 78 -8.39 1.71 2.35
N TYR A 79 -7.78 2.15 1.25
CA TYR A 79 -8.50 2.72 0.12
C TYR A 79 -8.10 2.06 -1.19
N PRO A 80 -9.05 1.68 -2.04
CA PRO A 80 -8.77 1.42 -3.44
C PRO A 80 -8.61 2.74 -4.20
N ASN A 81 -7.83 2.71 -5.29
CA ASN A 81 -7.64 3.82 -6.22
C ASN A 81 -8.93 4.35 -6.88
N SER A 82 -10.05 3.64 -6.76
CA SER A 82 -11.37 4.07 -7.24
C SER A 82 -12.10 5.03 -6.31
N THR A 83 -11.59 5.33 -5.11
CA THR A 83 -12.30 6.16 -4.12
C THR A 83 -12.02 7.66 -4.31
N PRO A 84 -13.03 8.49 -4.67
CA PRO A 84 -12.85 9.94 -4.74
C PRO A 84 -12.54 10.49 -3.34
N GLY A 85 -11.44 11.24 -3.19
CA GLY A 85 -11.05 11.88 -1.92
C GLY A 85 -10.03 11.11 -1.07
N GLY A 86 -9.65 9.89 -1.45
CA GLY A 86 -8.36 9.32 -1.04
C GLY A 86 -7.22 10.13 -1.67
N SER A 87 -6.01 10.08 -1.08
CA SER A 87 -4.79 10.68 -1.66
C SER A 87 -4.83 10.59 -3.19
N GLY A 88 -4.86 11.75 -3.86
CA GLY A 88 -5.23 11.98 -5.26
C GLY A 88 -5.39 10.74 -6.13
N ALA A 89 -6.60 10.53 -6.67
CA ALA A 89 -6.96 9.39 -7.53
C ALA A 89 -5.78 8.96 -8.41
N ILE A 90 -5.10 7.88 -8.01
CA ILE A 90 -3.95 7.34 -8.74
C ILE A 90 -4.53 6.75 -10.01
N GLU A 91 -4.14 7.30 -11.16
CA GLU A 91 -4.46 6.68 -12.44
C GLU A 91 -3.78 5.32 -12.49
N PRO A 92 -4.53 4.20 -12.51
CA PRO A 92 -3.92 2.90 -12.38
C PRO A 92 -3.14 2.52 -13.62
N ARG A 93 -1.94 1.99 -13.41
CA ARG A 93 -1.13 1.45 -14.50
C ARG A 93 -1.71 0.15 -15.04
N ALA A 94 -1.48 -0.11 -16.33
CA ALA A 94 -1.95 -1.31 -17.00
C ALA A 94 -1.49 -2.58 -16.27
N GLY A 95 -2.45 -3.40 -15.81
CA GLY A 95 -2.16 -4.65 -15.12
C GLY A 95 -1.58 -4.51 -13.71
N SER A 96 -1.55 -3.31 -13.12
CA SER A 96 -0.99 -3.07 -11.80
C SER A 96 -1.83 -3.65 -10.66
N PHE A 97 -1.14 -4.03 -9.59
CA PHE A 97 -1.71 -4.27 -8.26
C PHE A 97 -0.61 -3.87 -7.28
N GLU A 98 -0.71 -2.66 -6.75
CA GLU A 98 0.34 -2.00 -6.00
C GLU A 98 -0.22 -1.60 -4.64
N VAL A 99 0.56 -1.86 -3.61
CA VAL A 99 0.15 -1.58 -2.23
C VAL A 99 1.13 -0.56 -1.67
N TYR A 100 0.62 0.64 -1.42
CA TYR A 100 1.38 1.73 -0.82
C TYR A 100 0.99 1.89 0.64
N VAL A 101 1.95 2.34 1.45
CA VAL A 101 1.71 2.72 2.84
C VAL A 101 2.12 4.16 3.01
N ASP A 102 1.16 4.99 3.44
CA ASP A 102 1.38 6.40 3.73
C ASP A 102 1.27 6.69 5.22
N TRP A 103 2.10 7.61 5.69
CA TRP A 103 1.98 8.21 7.02
C TRP A 103 2.48 9.65 7.02
N THR A 104 2.01 10.43 7.99
CA THR A 104 2.45 11.81 8.19
C THR A 104 3.28 11.90 9.46
N ALA A 105 4.58 12.15 9.35
CA ALA A 105 5.48 12.28 10.51
C ALA A 105 5.08 13.47 11.43
N PRO A 106 5.52 13.52 12.70
CA PRO A 106 5.22 14.60 13.65
C PRO A 106 5.54 16.03 13.19
N GLY A 107 6.36 16.20 12.13
CA GLY A 107 6.64 17.50 11.49
C GLY A 107 5.75 17.85 10.29
N GLY A 108 4.71 17.06 10.00
CA GLY A 108 3.80 17.26 8.86
C GLY A 108 4.32 16.73 7.52
N ALA A 109 5.51 16.11 7.49
CA ALA A 109 6.04 15.47 6.30
C ALA A 109 5.28 14.18 5.97
N ASN A 110 4.82 14.05 4.73
CA ASN A 110 4.18 12.84 4.24
C ASN A 110 5.24 11.90 3.66
N HIS A 111 5.12 10.62 4.01
CA HIS A 111 5.98 9.56 3.51
C HIS A 111 5.10 8.50 2.86
N THR A 112 5.60 7.93 1.76
CA THR A 112 4.95 6.84 1.04
C THR A 112 6.02 5.78 0.72
N VAL A 113 5.70 4.52 0.98
CA VAL A 113 6.53 3.36 0.60
C VAL A 113 5.71 2.36 -0.21
N VAL A 114 6.37 1.63 -1.10
CA VAL A 114 5.77 0.50 -1.82
C VAL A 114 5.94 -0.76 -0.98
N LEU A 115 4.84 -1.29 -0.45
CA LEU A 115 4.83 -2.55 0.30
C LEU A 115 4.83 -3.76 -0.63
N PHE A 116 4.14 -3.65 -1.77
CA PHE A 116 4.07 -4.69 -2.78
C PHE A 116 3.85 -4.07 -4.17
N SER A 117 4.52 -4.64 -5.17
CA SER A 117 4.32 -4.29 -6.59
C SER A 117 4.11 -5.56 -7.41
N LYS A 118 2.95 -5.68 -8.06
CA LYS A 118 2.70 -6.74 -9.05
C LYS A 118 3.53 -6.52 -10.31
N LEU A 119 3.75 -5.25 -10.70
CA LEU A 119 4.55 -4.95 -11.89
C LEU A 119 6.02 -5.32 -11.71
N GLU A 120 6.59 -5.16 -10.51
CA GLU A 120 7.96 -5.58 -10.23
C GLU A 120 8.07 -7.10 -9.98
N SER A 121 7.17 -7.67 -9.19
CA SER A 121 7.22 -9.10 -8.85
C SER A 121 6.71 -10.02 -9.97
N MET A 122 5.97 -9.45 -10.94
CA MET A 122 5.24 -10.18 -11.98
C MET A 122 4.24 -11.21 -11.43
N ARG A 123 3.85 -11.11 -10.16
CA ARG A 123 2.95 -12.03 -9.45
C ARG A 123 1.78 -11.29 -8.83
N TYR A 124 0.67 -11.98 -8.61
CA TYR A 124 -0.41 -11.45 -7.78
C TYR A 124 0.00 -11.53 -6.31
N PRO A 125 -0.44 -10.58 -5.46
CA PRO A 125 -0.12 -10.65 -4.04
C PRO A 125 -0.81 -11.85 -3.39
N ASN A 126 -0.14 -12.47 -2.43
CA ASN A 126 -0.81 -13.23 -1.39
C ASN A 126 -1.23 -12.23 -0.29
N PRO A 127 -2.54 -11.98 -0.07
CA PRO A 127 -3.05 -11.02 0.91
C PRO A 127 -2.47 -11.17 2.32
N ASP A 128 -2.38 -12.41 2.80
CA ASP A 128 -1.94 -12.70 4.17
C ASP A 128 -0.44 -12.39 4.33
N ASN A 129 0.36 -12.71 3.31
CA ASN A 129 1.78 -12.39 3.27
C ASN A 129 2.02 -10.88 3.25
N VAL A 130 1.22 -10.11 2.50
CA VAL A 130 1.33 -8.64 2.47
C VAL A 130 0.97 -8.05 3.83
N ALA A 131 -0.10 -8.54 4.48
CA ALA A 131 -0.50 -8.07 5.80
C ALA A 131 0.54 -8.41 6.89
N ALA A 132 1.04 -9.64 6.90
CA ALA A 132 2.10 -10.07 7.82
C ALA A 132 3.39 -9.26 7.61
N ARG A 133 3.76 -8.99 6.35
CA ARG A 133 4.90 -8.12 6.00
C ARG A 133 4.74 -6.74 6.61
N LEU A 134 3.56 -6.12 6.49
CA LEU A 134 3.31 -4.80 7.05
C LEU A 134 3.37 -4.81 8.58
N GLN A 135 2.76 -5.80 9.23
CA GLN A 135 2.83 -5.95 10.69
C GLN A 135 4.27 -6.06 11.19
N LEU A 136 5.11 -6.84 10.50
CA LEU A 136 6.51 -7.00 10.86
C LEU A 136 7.29 -5.69 10.71
N LEU A 137 7.07 -4.93 9.63
CA LEU A 137 7.69 -3.62 9.44
C LEU A 137 7.26 -2.63 10.53
N LEU A 138 5.97 -2.64 10.89
CA LEU A 138 5.41 -1.76 11.92
C LEU A 138 5.81 -2.13 13.35
N SER A 139 6.33 -3.33 13.58
CA SER A 139 6.94 -3.72 14.87
C SER A 139 8.41 -3.29 14.98
N GLY A 140 9.00 -2.76 13.90
CA GLY A 140 10.41 -2.37 13.84
C GLY A 140 11.36 -3.56 13.67
N ALA A 141 10.86 -4.75 13.33
CA ALA A 141 11.70 -5.91 13.04
C ALA A 141 12.59 -5.68 11.81
N ASP A 142 13.73 -6.36 11.79
CA ASP A 142 14.77 -6.14 10.78
C ASP A 142 14.38 -6.70 9.40
N GLU A 143 14.89 -6.07 8.34
CA GLU A 143 14.55 -6.41 6.95
C GLU A 143 14.97 -7.85 6.59
N ARG A 144 16.01 -8.37 7.28
CA ARG A 144 16.43 -9.78 7.17
C ARG A 144 15.39 -10.78 7.66
N ALA A 145 14.55 -10.42 8.64
CA ALA A 145 13.45 -11.26 9.08
C ALA A 145 12.33 -11.34 8.02
N LEU A 146 12.19 -10.32 7.17
CA LEU A 146 11.22 -10.32 6.05
C LEU A 146 11.58 -11.34 4.96
N GLN A 147 12.88 -11.61 4.74
CA GLN A 147 13.34 -12.61 3.77
C GLN A 147 13.06 -14.04 4.21
N THR A 148 12.84 -14.27 5.52
CA THR A 148 12.56 -15.60 6.09
C THR A 148 11.05 -15.89 6.18
N LEU A 149 10.22 -14.86 6.29
CA LEU A 149 8.75 -14.97 6.42
C LEU A 149 8.00 -15.03 5.08
N LEU A 150 8.70 -14.75 3.97
CA LEU A 150 8.15 -14.87 2.62
C LEU A 150 8.87 -16.02 1.92
N PRO A 151 8.47 -17.29 2.10
CA PRO A 151 8.82 -18.27 1.09
C PRO A 151 8.32 -17.71 -0.24
N ASN A 152 9.18 -17.77 -1.26
CA ASN A 152 8.71 -17.64 -2.63
C ASN A 152 7.72 -18.79 -2.84
N ASP A 153 6.43 -18.56 -2.57
CA ASP A 153 5.39 -19.54 -2.85
C ASP A 153 5.20 -19.58 -4.37
N ASP A 154 6.06 -20.38 -5.00
CA ASP A 154 5.70 -21.19 -6.14
C ASP A 154 4.81 -22.33 -5.64
N ALA A 155 3.49 -22.10 -5.66
CA ALA A 155 2.47 -23.15 -5.67
C ALA A 155 1.25 -22.67 -6.47
#